data_AF-A0A2X3I124-F1
#
_entry.id   AF-A0A2X3I124-F1
#
_cell.length_a   1.000
_cell.length_b   1.000
_cell.length_c   1.000
_cell.angle_alpha   90.00
_cell.angle_beta   90.00
_cell.angle_gamma   90.00
#
_symmetry.space_group_name_H-M   'P 1'
#
loop_
_entity.id
_entity.type
_entity.pdbx_description
1 polymer ?
#
loop_
_entity_poly.entity_id
_entity_poly.type
_entity_poly.pdbx_seq_one_letter_code
_entity_poly.pdbx_strand_id
1 'polypeptide(L)' 'MFLPVRSVGVMGDGRKYDWVVSLRAVETIDFMTAHWAHLPYDFLGRVSNRIINEVNGISRVVYDISGKPPATIEWE' A
#
# COMPACT_ATOMS: atom_id res chain seq x y z
N MET A 1 0.34 4.58 4.17
CA MET A 1 0.17 4.29 5.61
C MET A 1 1.17 3.22 6.03
N PHE A 2 1.87 3.41 7.16
CA PHE A 2 2.83 2.44 7.69
C PHE A 2 2.09 1.38 8.50
N LEU A 3 2.35 0.11 8.23
CA LEU A 3 1.78 -1.00 8.98
C LEU A 3 2.90 -1.62 9.82
N PRO A 4 2.82 -1.63 11.17
CA PRO A 4 3.83 -2.21 12.06
C PRO A 4 3.80 -3.75 12.06
N VAL A 5 3.68 -4.35 10.88
CA VAL A 5 3.68 -5.78 10.62
C VAL A 5 4.95 -6.12 9.86
N ARG A 6 5.63 -7.20 10.26
CA ARG A 6 6.83 -7.68 9.55
C ARG A 6 6.42 -8.59 8.40
N SER A 7 7.12 -8.46 7.27
CA SER A 7 6.95 -9.32 6.11
C SER A 7 8.30 -9.81 5.59
N VAL A 8 8.33 -11.07 5.18
CA VAL A 8 9.50 -11.67 4.54
C VAL A 8 9.60 -11.17 3.11
N GLY A 9 10.71 -10.51 2.79
CA GLY A 9 11.15 -10.20 1.43
C GLY A 9 12.43 -10.95 1.08
N VAL A 10 12.69 -11.11 -0.21
CA VAL A 10 13.97 -11.62 -0.72
C VAL A 10 14.74 -10.42 -1.27
N MET A 11 15.93 -10.18 -0.74
CA MET A 11 16.86 -9.17 -1.25
C MET A 11 18.21 -9.84 -1.50
N GLY A 12 18.59 -9.97 -2.77
CA GLY A 12 19.76 -10.77 -3.16
C GLY A 12 19.58 -12.23 -2.72
N ASP A 13 20.60 -12.79 -2.06
CA ASP A 13 20.62 -14.18 -1.61
C ASP A 13 20.03 -14.39 -0.20
N GLY A 14 19.57 -13.32 0.45
CA GLY A 14 19.09 -13.33 1.83
C GLY A 14 17.59 -13.05 1.97
N ARG A 15 17.01 -13.55 3.07
CA ARG A 15 15.66 -13.16 3.52
C ARG A 15 15.77 -11.95 4.44
N LYS A 16 14.95 -10.92 4.22
CA LYS A 16 14.79 -9.80 5.15
C LYS A 16 13.39 -9.77 5.73
N TYR A 17 13.31 -9.41 7.01
CA TYR A 17 12.05 -9.20 7.74
C TYR A 17 11.85 -7.71 7.95
N ASP A 18 11.26 -7.07 6.95
CA ASP A 18 11.07 -5.62 6.93
C ASP A 18 9.57 -5.28 7.02
N TRP A 19 9.26 -3.99 7.03
CA TRP A 19 7.91 -3.50 7.29
C TRP A 19 7.02 -3.51 6.05
N VAL A 20 5.72 -3.37 6.29
CA VAL A 20 4.69 -3.26 5.25
C VAL A 20 4.18 -1.83 5.19
N VAL A 21 3.92 -1.34 3.98
CA VAL A 21 3.19 -0.09 3.75
C VAL A 21 1.95 -0.32 2.90
N SER A 22 0.89 0.42 3.19
CA SER A 22 -0.33 0.46 2.39
C SER A 22 -0.41 1.75 1.58
N LEU A 23 -0.69 1.62 0.28
CA LEU A 23 -1.10 2.70 -0.60
C LEU A 23 -2.60 2.94 -0.41
N ARG A 24 -2.99 4.22 -0.34
CA ARG A 24 -4.39 4.64 -0.24
C ARG A 24 -4.65 5.71 -1.29
N ALA A 25 -5.63 5.45 -2.15
CA ALA A 25 -6.10 6.41 -3.14
C ALA A 25 -7.61 6.22 -3.29
N VAL A 26 -8.34 7.32 -3.25
CA VAL A 26 -9.80 7.33 -3.26
C VAL A 26 -10.32 8.39 -4.22
N GLU A 27 -11.48 8.12 -4.80
CA GLU A 27 -12.29 9.07 -5.54
C GLU A 27 -13.48 9.45 -4.65
N THR A 28 -13.43 10.65 -4.08
CA THR A 28 -14.48 11.15 -3.19
C THR A 28 -15.71 11.52 -4.01
N ILE A 29 -16.86 10.96 -3.64
CA ILE A 29 -18.16 11.30 -4.24
C ILE A 29 -18.76 12.48 -3.46
N ASP A 30 -18.75 12.38 -2.14
CA ASP A 30 -19.23 13.40 -1.22
C ASP A 30 -18.49 13.30 0.12
N PHE A 31 -18.89 14.11 1.10
CA PHE A 31 -18.27 14.13 2.43
C PHE A 31 -18.37 12.78 3.19
N MET A 32 -19.30 11.91 2.82
CA MET A 32 -19.61 10.64 3.49
C MET A 32 -19.24 9.41 2.66
N THR A 33 -18.96 9.56 1.37
CA THR A 33 -18.79 8.43 0.43
C THR A 33 -17.54 8.62 -0.44
N ALA A 34 -16.74 7.57 -0.57
CA ALA A 34 -15.59 7.51 -1.48
C ALA A 34 -15.37 6.07 -1.98
N HIS A 35 -15.07 5.94 -3.27
CA HIS A 35 -14.60 4.68 -3.84
C HIS A 35 -13.08 4.61 -3.77
N TRP A 36 -12.51 3.42 -3.58
CA TRP A 36 -11.07 3.26 -3.79
C TRP A 36 -10.79 3.41 -5.28
N ALA A 37 -9.69 4.08 -5.63
CA ALA A 37 -9.39 4.40 -7.02
C ALA A 37 -8.97 3.15 -7.81
N HIS A 38 -9.53 2.94 -9.00
CA HIS A 38 -9.14 1.81 -9.86
C HIS A 38 -7.85 2.14 -10.63
N LEU A 39 -6.73 2.23 -9.91
CA LEU A 39 -5.44 2.58 -10.48
C LEU A 39 -4.94 1.50 -11.46
N PRO A 40 -4.33 1.86 -12.62
CA PRO A 40 -3.80 0.89 -13.56
C PRO A 40 -2.78 -0.05 -12.90
N TYR A 41 -2.86 -1.35 -13.19
CA TYR A 41 -1.97 -2.35 -12.58
C TYR A 41 -0.49 -2.08 -12.88
N ASP A 42 -0.14 -1.61 -14.07
CA ASP A 42 1.23 -1.24 -14.41
C ASP A 42 1.76 -0.08 -13.56
N PHE A 43 0.87 0.85 -13.17
CA PHE A 43 1.21 1.93 -12.25
C PHE A 43 1.46 1.38 -10.85
N LEU A 44 0.56 0.52 -10.35
CA LEU A 44 0.71 -0.11 -9.04
C LEU A 44 2.00 -0.94 -8.96
N GLY A 45 2.31 -1.71 -9.99
CA GLY A 45 3.55 -2.48 -10.09
C GLY A 45 4.80 -1.59 -10.07
N ARG A 46 4.78 -0.48 -10.81
CA ARG A 46 5.89 0.48 -10.82
C ARG A 46 6.11 1.12 -9.45
N VAL A 47 5.05 1.59 -8.80
CA VAL A 47 5.14 2.20 -7.46
C VAL A 47 5.64 1.18 -6.43
N SER A 48 5.09 -0.04 -6.44
CA SER A 48 5.52 -1.13 -5.57
C SER A 48 7.02 -1.43 -5.72
N ASN A 49 7.48 -1.61 -6.96
CA ASN A 49 8.88 -1.88 -7.26
C ASN A 49 9.81 -0.75 -6.79
N ARG A 50 9.42 0.52 -7.01
CA ARG A 50 10.22 1.65 -6.54
C ARG A 50 10.31 1.69 -5.02
N ILE A 51 9.19 1.55 -4.31
CA ILE A 51 9.19 1.58 -2.84
C ILE A 51 10.06 0.47 -2.27
N ILE A 52 9.91 -0.78 -2.73
CA ILE A 52 10.67 -1.92 -2.20
C ILE A 52 12.17 -1.78 -2.45
N ASN A 53 12.57 -1.24 -3.61
CA ASN A 53 13.98 -1.15 -3.99
C ASN A 53 14.68 0.13 -3.50
N GLU A 54 13.95 1.24 -3.37
CA GLU A 54 14.52 2.55 -3.03
C GLU A 54 14.40 2.87 -1.53
N VAL A 55 13.45 2.27 -0.80
CA VAL A 55 13.20 2.55 0.63
C VAL A 55 13.67 1.39 1.50
N ASN A 56 14.81 1.59 2.17
CA ASN A 56 15.33 0.61 3.12
C ASN A 56 14.33 0.37 4.27
N GLY A 57 14.12 -0.89 4.63
CA GLY A 57 13.23 -1.26 5.74
C GLY A 57 11.78 -1.51 5.32
N ILE A 58 11.45 -1.50 4.02
CA ILE A 58 10.16 -1.95 3.48
C ILE A 58 10.34 -3.21 2.62
N SER A 59 9.61 -4.28 2.92
CA SER A 59 9.61 -5.51 2.12
C SER A 59 8.32 -5.76 1.36
N ARG A 60 7.24 -5.02 1.64
CA ARG A 60 5.95 -5.24 1.01
C ARG A 60 5.14 -3.96 0.90
N VAL A 61 4.46 -3.84 -0.24
CA VAL A 61 3.47 -2.81 -0.51
C VAL A 61 2.12 -3.49 -0.73
N VAL A 62 1.08 -2.97 -0.09
CA VAL A 62 -0.33 -3.35 -0.33
C VAL A 62 -1.12 -2.15 -0.82
N TYR A 63 -2.30 -2.38 -1.40
CA TYR A 63 -3.21 -1.32 -1.83
C TYR A 63 -4.57 -1.51 -1.16
N ASP A 64 -5.08 -0.46 -0.52
CA ASP A 64 -6.37 -0.51 0.16
C ASP A 64 -7.54 -0.37 -0.82
N ILE A 65 -8.27 -1.47 -0.96
CA ILE A 65 -9.45 -1.62 -1.82
C ILE A 65 -10.78 -1.46 -1.05
N SER A 66 -10.75 -0.87 0.15
CA SER A 66 -11.94 -0.64 0.97
C SER A 66 -12.57 0.73 0.65
N GLY A 67 -13.84 0.77 0.25
CA GLY A 67 -14.57 2.02 0.08
C GLY A 67 -15.01 2.66 1.41
N LYS A 68 -15.36 3.94 1.36
CA LYS A 68 -16.12 4.65 2.39
C LYS A 68 -17.57 4.76 1.92
N PRO A 69 -18.57 4.20 2.62
CA PRO A 69 -18.51 3.18 3.68
C PRO A 69 -18.13 1.78 3.12
N PRO A 70 -17.74 0.79 3.97
CA PRO A 70 -17.77 0.81 5.45
C PRO A 70 -16.50 1.34 6.11
N ALA A 71 -15.40 1.53 5.37
CA ALA A 71 -14.15 2.02 5.92
C ALA A 71 -14.11 3.55 6.01
N THR A 72 -13.08 4.08 6.66
CA THR A 72 -12.68 5.49 6.58
C THR A 72 -11.65 5.69 5.46
N ILE A 73 -11.35 6.96 5.13
CA ILE A 73 -10.27 7.26 4.17
C ILE A 73 -8.91 7.00 4.84
N GLU A 74 -8.70 7.60 6.03
CA GLU A 74 -7.51 7.42 6.84
C GLU A 74 -7.56 6.15 7.68
N TRP A 75 -6.41 5.60 8.00
CA TRP A 75 -6.23 4.55 9.01
C TRP A 75 -5.44 5.18 10.17
N GLU A 76 -6.00 5.11 11.38
CA GLU A 76 -5.39 5.56 12.63
C GLU A 76 -4.99 4.36 13.48
#